data_AF-A0A7V3MYE6-F1
#
_entry.id   AF-A0A7V3MYE6-F1
#
_cell.length_a   1.000
_cell.length_b   1.000
_cell.length_c   1.000
_cell.angle_alpha   90.00
_cell.angle_beta   90.00
_cell.angle_gamma   90.00
#
_symmetry.space_group_name_H-M   'P 1'
#
loop_
_entity.id
_entity.type
_entity.pdbx_description
1 polymer ?
#
loop_
_entity_poly.entity_id
_entity_poly.type
_entity_poly.pdbx_seq_one_letter_code
_entity_poly.pdbx_strand_id
1 'polypeptide(L)'
;MAEWTVTVGVVDHGESPETMVIWEDRLRDFDASIARNRRGQLTFRLHMATDDLLKATSVAHDAIVERIGRIPVEIETVTEQEFYRRADEPTMPELMSAADIAEELGVKRQRVHQLRHTAAFPAPLAELGGGAVWDAAAVRHFAKNWSRKPGRPRSRVVAG
;
A
#
# COMPACT_ATOMS: atom_id res chain seq x y z
N MET A 1 -2.48 30.78 -1.58
CA MET A 1 -2.90 29.65 -2.44
C MET A 1 -2.46 28.39 -1.74
N ALA A 2 -3.20 27.30 -1.89
CA ALA A 2 -2.78 26.01 -1.32
C ALA A 2 -1.76 25.37 -2.27
N GLU A 3 -0.79 24.67 -1.70
CA GLU A 3 0.17 23.85 -2.47
C GLU A 3 -0.42 22.45 -2.67
N TRP A 4 -0.35 21.97 -3.90
CA TRP A 4 -0.92 20.71 -4.33
C TRP A 4 0.16 19.81 -4.93
N THR A 5 0.08 18.53 -4.59
CA THR A 5 0.83 17.47 -5.28
C THR A 5 -0.18 16.67 -6.10
N VAL A 6 0.02 16.64 -7.42
CA VAL A 6 -0.80 15.86 -8.34
C VAL A 6 0.02 14.71 -8.89
N THR A 7 -0.43 13.48 -8.67
CA THR A 7 0.19 12.27 -9.23
C THR A 7 -0.66 11.78 -10.40
N VAL A 8 -0.08 11.73 -11.59
CA VAL A 8 -0.73 11.29 -12.82
C VAL A 8 -0.10 9.98 -13.29
N GLY A 9 -0.89 8.93 -13.39
CA GLY A 9 -0.50 7.65 -13.97
C GLY A 9 -0.82 7.60 -15.45
N VAL A 10 0.13 7.08 -16.26
CA VAL A 10 -0.07 6.77 -17.68
C VAL A 10 0.41 5.35 -17.97
N VAL A 11 -0.06 4.78 -19.08
CA VAL A 11 0.46 3.49 -19.58
C VAL A 11 1.92 3.67 -19.99
N ASP A 12 2.78 2.79 -19.48
CA ASP A 12 4.18 2.67 -19.88
C ASP A 12 4.25 1.80 -21.14
N HIS A 13 4.81 2.35 -22.22
CA HIS A 13 5.02 1.66 -23.49
C HIS A 13 6.49 1.24 -23.66
N GLY A 14 7.27 1.23 -22.59
CA GLY A 14 8.71 0.94 -22.62
C GLY A 14 9.57 2.18 -22.82
N GLU A 15 9.13 3.34 -22.36
CA GLU A 15 9.85 4.61 -22.55
C GLU A 15 11.25 4.59 -21.95
N SER A 16 12.26 5.02 -22.70
CA SER A 16 13.64 5.00 -22.22
C SER A 16 13.86 6.01 -21.08
N PRO A 17 14.86 5.80 -20.21
CA PRO A 17 15.23 6.78 -19.18
C PRO A 17 15.52 8.18 -19.76
N GLU A 18 16.13 8.26 -20.95
CA GLU A 18 16.41 9.54 -21.62
C GLU A 18 15.12 10.26 -22.02
N THR A 19 14.10 9.50 -22.44
CA THR A 19 12.77 10.06 -22.74
C THR A 19 12.14 10.67 -21.48
N MET A 20 12.28 9.98 -20.34
CA MET A 20 11.77 10.47 -19.06
C MET A 20 12.46 11.77 -18.64
N VAL A 21 13.79 11.89 -18.79
CA VAL A 21 14.52 13.13 -18.51
C VAL A 21 14.05 14.29 -19.40
N ILE A 22 13.79 14.03 -20.69
CA ILE A 22 13.23 15.05 -21.59
C ILE A 22 11.84 15.50 -21.11
N TRP A 23 11.03 14.58 -20.60
CA TRP A 23 9.70 14.91 -20.08
C TRP A 23 9.74 15.69 -18.77
N GLU A 24 10.69 15.39 -17.87
CA GLU A 24 10.94 16.20 -16.68
C GLU A 24 11.29 17.65 -17.06
N ASP A 25 12.16 17.84 -18.05
CA ASP A 25 12.51 19.18 -18.54
C ASP A 25 11.30 19.94 -19.12
N ARG A 26 10.42 19.26 -19.87
CA ARG A 26 9.16 19.87 -20.39
C ARG A 26 8.16 20.26 -19.31
N LEU A 27 8.25 19.63 -18.15
CA LEU A 27 7.38 19.85 -17.00
C LEU A 27 8.07 20.60 -15.86
N ARG A 28 9.21 21.25 -16.14
CA ARG A 28 9.98 21.97 -15.12
C ARG A 28 9.20 23.05 -14.37
N ASP A 29 8.19 23.64 -15.01
CA ASP A 29 7.34 24.66 -14.38
C ASP A 29 6.52 24.11 -13.20
N PHE A 30 6.45 22.77 -13.09
CA PHE A 30 5.73 22.04 -12.05
C PHE A 30 6.66 21.29 -11.08
N ASP A 31 7.98 21.51 -11.15
CA ASP A 31 8.99 20.71 -10.43
C ASP A 31 8.71 19.20 -10.53
N ALA A 32 8.38 18.76 -11.75
CA ALA A 32 7.86 17.41 -11.94
C ALA A 32 8.93 16.33 -11.78
N SER A 33 8.54 15.19 -11.23
CA SER A 33 9.35 13.96 -11.23
C SER A 33 8.61 12.82 -11.91
N ILE A 34 9.35 11.93 -12.57
CA ILE A 34 8.78 10.80 -13.29
C ILE A 34 9.38 9.49 -12.78
N ALA A 35 8.53 8.54 -12.42
CA ALA A 35 8.93 7.23 -11.93
C ALA A 35 8.09 6.11 -12.55
N ARG A 36 8.60 4.88 -12.51
CA ARG A 36 7.79 3.68 -12.77
C ARG A 36 7.30 3.11 -11.45
N ASN A 37 6.01 2.81 -11.36
CA ASN A 37 5.45 2.15 -10.20
C ASN A 37 5.55 0.61 -10.32
N ARG A 38 5.24 -0.11 -9.23
CA ARG A 38 5.27 -1.59 -9.21
C ARG A 38 4.22 -2.24 -10.13
N ARG A 39 3.22 -1.48 -10.58
CA ARG A 39 2.19 -1.93 -11.53
C ARG A 39 2.64 -1.80 -12.99
N GLY A 40 3.86 -1.32 -13.23
CA GLY A 40 4.39 -1.11 -14.59
C GLY A 40 3.78 0.10 -15.30
N GLN A 41 3.29 1.10 -14.55
CA GLN A 41 2.85 2.38 -15.10
C GLN A 41 3.94 3.44 -14.89
N LEU A 42 3.96 4.45 -15.76
CA LEU A 42 4.70 5.68 -15.51
C LEU A 42 3.84 6.63 -14.68
N THR A 43 4.42 7.18 -13.63
CA THR A 43 3.79 8.15 -12.74
C THR A 43 4.53 9.47 -12.82
N PHE A 44 3.81 10.53 -13.16
CA PHE A 44 4.27 11.91 -13.13
C PHE A 44 3.79 12.54 -11.82
N ARG A 45 4.68 13.13 -11.05
CA ARG A 45 4.34 13.88 -9.85
C ARG A 45 4.61 15.35 -10.10
N LEU A 46 3.57 16.17 -10.07
CA LEU A 46 3.60 17.59 -10.33
C LEU A 46 3.27 18.36 -9.05
N HIS A 47 3.95 19.49 -8.85
CA HIS A 47 3.75 20.40 -7.73
C HIS A 47 3.26 21.74 -8.25
N MET A 48 2.23 22.31 -7.61
CA MET A 48 1.68 23.60 -8.02
C MET A 48 0.89 24.31 -6.92
N ALA A 49 0.91 25.65 -6.97
CA ALA A 49 0.08 26.50 -6.13
C ALA A 49 -1.22 26.87 -6.85
N THR A 50 -2.36 26.45 -6.30
CA THR A 50 -3.69 26.86 -6.80
C THR A 50 -4.65 27.12 -5.65
N ASP A 51 -5.76 27.77 -5.96
CA ASP A 51 -6.87 28.02 -5.05
C ASP A 51 -7.86 26.85 -4.91
N ASP A 52 -7.79 25.86 -5.81
CA ASP A 52 -8.82 24.83 -5.95
C ASP A 52 -8.25 23.47 -6.41
N LEU A 53 -8.80 22.39 -5.86
CA LEU A 53 -8.42 21.01 -6.13
C LEU A 53 -8.71 20.59 -7.58
N LEU A 54 -9.89 20.93 -8.11
CA LEU A 54 -10.27 20.58 -9.48
C LEU A 54 -9.40 21.33 -10.48
N LYS A 55 -9.05 22.57 -10.17
CA LYS A 55 -8.11 23.35 -10.98
C LYS A 55 -6.72 22.72 -11.01
N ALA A 56 -6.17 22.32 -9.86
CA ALA A 56 -4.89 21.60 -9.82
C ALA A 56 -4.94 20.30 -10.66
N THR A 57 -6.05 19.56 -10.53
CA THR A 57 -6.32 18.33 -11.30
C THR A 57 -6.35 18.59 -12.80
N SER A 58 -7.10 19.60 -13.25
CA SER A 58 -7.22 19.95 -14.68
C SER A 58 -5.89 20.41 -15.25
N VAL A 59 -5.18 21.29 -14.54
CA VAL A 59 -3.87 21.79 -14.99
C VAL A 59 -2.87 20.66 -15.18
N ALA A 60 -2.81 19.72 -14.23
CA ALA A 60 -1.94 18.56 -14.34
C ALA A 60 -2.37 17.63 -15.49
N HIS A 61 -3.67 17.36 -15.64
CA HIS A 61 -4.21 16.58 -16.75
C HIS A 61 -3.77 17.18 -18.10
N ASP A 62 -4.03 18.47 -18.30
CA ASP A 62 -3.76 19.17 -19.55
C ASP A 62 -2.25 19.24 -19.83
N ALA A 63 -1.43 19.47 -18.79
CA ALA A 63 0.02 19.43 -18.93
C ALA A 63 0.53 18.07 -19.46
N ILE A 64 -0.02 16.96 -18.97
CA ILE A 64 0.35 15.62 -19.46
C ILE A 64 -0.15 15.39 -20.89
N VAL A 65 -1.39 15.75 -21.21
CA VAL A 65 -1.93 15.56 -22.55
C VAL A 65 -1.19 16.41 -23.57
N GLU A 66 -1.00 17.70 -23.29
CA GLU A 66 -0.48 18.67 -24.27
C GLU A 66 1.04 18.64 -24.39
N ARG A 67 1.78 18.50 -23.28
CA ARG A 67 3.26 18.59 -23.30
C ARG A 67 3.93 17.22 -23.49
N ILE A 68 3.27 16.16 -23.01
CA ILE A 68 3.81 14.79 -23.05
C ILE A 68 3.15 13.96 -24.16
N GLY A 69 1.89 14.24 -24.51
CA GLY A 69 1.17 13.48 -25.54
C GLY A 69 0.72 12.10 -25.03
N ARG A 70 0.40 12.01 -23.74
CA ARG A 70 -0.09 10.79 -23.09
C ARG A 70 -1.46 11.02 -22.48
N ILE A 71 -2.26 9.96 -22.41
CA ILE A 71 -3.59 10.00 -21.82
C ILE A 71 -3.47 9.53 -20.35
N PRO A 72 -3.84 10.35 -19.37
CA PRO A 72 -3.94 9.93 -17.97
C PRO A 72 -4.91 8.75 -17.81
N VAL A 73 -4.48 7.71 -17.08
CA VAL A 73 -5.34 6.58 -16.66
C VAL A 73 -5.67 6.61 -15.18
N GLU A 74 -4.94 7.43 -14.42
CA GLU A 74 -5.11 7.64 -12.98
C GLU A 74 -4.67 9.07 -12.67
N ILE A 75 -5.45 9.80 -11.87
CA ILE A 75 -5.05 11.09 -11.32
C ILE A 75 -5.41 11.12 -9.84
N GLU A 76 -4.43 11.38 -9.00
CA GLU A 76 -4.61 11.64 -7.58
C GLU A 76 -4.14 13.06 -7.26
N THR A 77 -5.04 13.86 -6.68
CA THR A 77 -4.75 15.23 -6.27
C THR A 77 -4.91 15.33 -4.76
N VAL A 78 -3.83 15.73 -4.08
CA VAL A 78 -3.81 15.95 -2.63
C VAL A 78 -3.08 17.25 -2.32
N THR A 79 -3.32 17.82 -1.13
CA THR A 79 -2.47 18.90 -0.67
C THR A 79 -1.05 18.39 -0.47
N GLU A 80 -0.07 19.28 -0.62
CA GLU A 80 1.33 18.92 -0.40
C GLU A 80 1.57 18.37 1.03
N GLN A 81 0.93 18.98 2.02
CA GLN A 81 0.98 18.51 3.42
C GLN A 81 0.49 17.06 3.56
N GLU A 82 -0.64 16.72 2.93
CA GLU A 82 -1.19 15.37 2.97
C GLU A 82 -0.29 14.39 2.21
N PHE A 83 0.33 14.83 1.11
CA PHE A 83 1.31 14.03 0.39
C PHE A 83 2.50 13.64 1.28
N TYR A 84 3.15 14.60 1.94
CA TYR A 84 4.27 14.31 2.84
C TYR A 84 3.84 13.45 4.02
N ARG A 85 2.67 13.72 4.62
CA ARG A 85 2.12 12.90 5.70
C ARG A 85 1.98 11.43 5.29
N ARG A 86 1.52 11.15 4.07
CA ARG A 86 1.41 9.78 3.52
C ARG A 86 2.76 9.18 3.11
N ALA A 87 3.69 9.99 2.62
CA ALA A 87 5.03 9.53 2.28
C ALA A 87 5.80 9.06 3.53
N ASP A 88 5.53 9.69 4.68
CA ASP A 88 6.06 9.30 5.99
C ASP A 88 5.34 8.09 6.61
N GLU A 89 4.17 7.68 6.08
CA GLU A 89 3.53 6.45 6.52
C GLU A 89 4.32 5.23 6.01
N PRO A 90 4.55 4.22 6.86
CA PRO A 90 5.22 3.00 6.44
C PRO A 90 4.50 2.36 5.23
N THR A 91 5.19 2.27 4.10
CA THR A 91 4.64 1.60 2.90
C THR A 91 4.49 0.09 3.08
N MET A 92 5.13 -0.47 4.12
CA MET A 92 4.99 -1.86 4.53
C MET A 92 4.01 -1.94 5.70
N PRO A 93 3.01 -2.83 5.64
CA PRO A 93 2.14 -3.05 6.79
C PRO A 93 2.97 -3.53 7.98
N GLU A 94 2.47 -3.28 9.18
CA GLU A 94 3.03 -3.91 10.38
C GLU A 94 3.03 -5.42 10.20
N LEU A 95 4.20 -6.05 10.29
CA LEU A 95 4.36 -7.48 10.07
C LEU A 95 4.31 -8.22 11.40
N MET A 96 3.61 -9.35 11.41
CA MET A 96 3.63 -10.30 12.51
C MET A 96 4.20 -11.64 12.06
N SER A 97 5.09 -12.20 12.86
CA SER A 97 5.51 -13.59 12.79
C SER A 97 4.48 -14.51 13.48
N ALA A 98 4.62 -15.83 13.33
CA ALA A 98 3.78 -16.78 14.07
C ALA A 98 3.93 -16.65 15.60
N ALA A 99 5.04 -16.09 16.10
CA ALA A 99 5.23 -15.81 17.51
C ALA A 99 4.36 -14.63 17.96
N ASP A 100 4.40 -13.53 17.21
CA ASP A 100 3.66 -12.30 17.52
C ASP A 100 2.15 -12.56 17.45
N ILE A 101 1.70 -13.34 16.46
CA ILE A 101 0.31 -13.79 16.35
C ILE A 101 -0.10 -14.64 17.56
N ALA A 102 0.78 -15.50 18.05
CA ALA A 102 0.46 -16.35 19.20
C ALA A 102 0.24 -15.51 20.47
N GLU A 103 1.04 -14.46 20.64
CA GLU A 103 0.89 -13.49 21.72
C GLU A 103 -0.39 -12.66 21.55
N GLU A 104 -0.61 -12.07 20.37
CA GLU A 104 -1.80 -11.28 20.01
C GLU A 104 -3.10 -12.07 20.24
N LEU A 105 -3.13 -13.35 19.85
CA LEU A 105 -4.29 -14.21 20.01
C LEU A 105 -4.36 -14.89 21.39
N GLY A 106 -3.37 -14.74 22.27
CA GLY A 106 -3.32 -15.46 23.54
C GLY A 106 -3.40 -16.98 23.37
N VAL A 107 -2.62 -17.53 22.42
CA VAL A 107 -2.50 -18.97 22.13
C VAL A 107 -1.03 -19.39 22.07
N LYS A 108 -0.77 -20.68 21.84
CA LYS A 108 0.59 -21.17 21.55
C LYS A 108 0.86 -21.12 20.05
N ARG A 109 2.13 -21.01 19.65
CA ARG A 109 2.58 -21.02 18.24
C ARG A 109 2.02 -22.20 17.44
N GLN A 110 1.96 -23.39 18.03
CA GLN A 110 1.35 -24.56 17.39
C GLN A 110 -0.11 -24.33 16.96
N ARG A 111 -0.87 -23.55 17.73
CA ARG A 111 -2.24 -23.19 17.37
C ARG A 111 -2.28 -22.25 16.16
N VAL A 112 -1.33 -21.33 16.04
CA VAL A 112 -1.19 -20.47 14.87
C VAL A 112 -0.90 -21.29 13.61
N HIS A 113 -0.01 -22.29 13.70
CA HIS A 113 0.22 -23.22 12.59
C HIS A 113 -1.04 -23.98 12.17
N GLN A 114 -1.90 -24.39 13.12
CA GLN A 114 -3.18 -25.00 12.78
C GLN A 114 -4.14 -24.01 12.11
N LEU A 115 -4.23 -22.79 12.64
CA LEU A 115 -5.11 -21.75 12.09
C LEU A 115 -4.72 -21.36 10.68
N ARG A 116 -3.42 -21.30 10.37
CA ARG A 116 -2.89 -21.05 9.02
C ARG A 116 -3.50 -21.97 7.95
N HIS A 117 -3.90 -23.19 8.30
CA HIS A 117 -4.52 -24.13 7.36
C HIS A 117 -6.04 -23.98 7.23
N THR A 118 -6.64 -22.99 7.90
CA THR A 118 -8.08 -22.70 7.83
C THR A 118 -8.34 -21.54 6.88
N ALA A 119 -9.40 -21.63 6.07
CA ALA A 119 -9.73 -20.61 5.09
C ALA A 119 -10.07 -19.23 5.70
N ALA A 120 -10.47 -19.21 6.97
CA ALA A 120 -10.82 -17.98 7.69
C ALA A 120 -9.60 -17.22 8.24
N PHE A 121 -8.44 -17.87 8.34
CA PHE A 121 -7.23 -17.24 8.83
C PHE A 121 -6.51 -16.50 7.69
N PRO A 122 -5.91 -15.32 7.93
CA PRO A 122 -5.22 -14.57 6.88
C PRO A 122 -4.11 -15.38 6.20
N ALA A 123 -4.03 -15.24 4.88
CA ALA A 123 -2.88 -15.74 4.13
C ALA A 123 -1.61 -14.97 4.53
N PRO A 124 -0.45 -15.63 4.59
CA PRO A 124 0.81 -14.93 4.82
C PRO A 124 1.13 -14.02 3.64
N LEU A 125 1.72 -12.86 3.93
CA LEU A 125 2.23 -11.94 2.91
C LEU A 125 3.46 -12.51 2.21
N ALA A 126 4.29 -13.25 2.94
CA ALA A 126 5.48 -13.91 2.41
C ALA A 126 5.90 -15.09 3.30
N GLU A 127 6.63 -16.04 2.69
CA GLU A 127 7.41 -17.06 3.40
C GLU A 127 8.88 -16.64 3.40
N LEU A 128 9.44 -16.35 4.58
CA LEU A 128 10.85 -16.01 4.74
C LEU A 128 11.62 -17.21 5.29
N GLY A 129 12.97 -17.17 5.25
CA GLY A 129 13.80 -18.23 5.84
C GLY A 129 13.54 -18.45 7.34
N GLY A 130 13.09 -17.41 8.06
CA GLY A 130 12.69 -17.48 9.47
C GLY A 130 11.23 -17.88 9.71
N GLY A 131 10.44 -18.10 8.66
CA GLY A 131 9.02 -18.43 8.73
C GLY A 131 8.12 -17.43 8.00
N ALA A 132 6.84 -17.76 7.93
CA ALA A 132 5.81 -16.89 7.37
C ALA A 132 5.65 -15.58 8.13
N VAL A 133 5.32 -14.52 7.40
CA VAL A 133 4.94 -13.21 7.93
C VAL A 133 3.55 -12.82 7.45
N TRP A 134 2.78 -12.18 8.32
CA TRP A 134 1.41 -11.76 8.07
C TRP A 134 1.24 -10.26 8.27
N ASP A 135 0.22 -9.70 7.64
CA ASP A 135 -0.29 -8.36 7.97
C ASP A 135 -0.93 -8.38 9.36
N ALA A 136 -0.39 -7.59 10.29
CA ALA A 136 -0.91 -7.44 11.63
C ALA A 136 -2.38 -6.99 11.65
N ALA A 137 -2.78 -6.10 10.73
CA ALA A 137 -4.15 -5.61 10.65
C ALA A 137 -5.13 -6.75 10.28
N ALA A 138 -4.75 -7.62 9.35
CA ALA A 138 -5.54 -8.78 8.97
C ALA A 138 -5.67 -9.78 10.13
N VAL A 139 -4.60 -10.00 10.90
CA VAL A 139 -4.62 -10.87 12.09
C VAL A 139 -5.52 -10.29 13.18
N ARG A 140 -5.43 -8.99 13.47
CA ARG A 140 -6.29 -8.31 14.43
C ARG A 140 -7.75 -8.33 14.00
N HIS A 141 -8.03 -8.18 12.71
CA HIS A 141 -9.38 -8.31 12.17
C HIS A 141 -9.92 -9.74 12.36
N PHE A 142 -9.11 -10.76 12.06
CA PHE A 142 -9.45 -12.15 12.37
C PHE A 142 -9.76 -12.32 13.86
N ALA A 143 -8.90 -11.81 14.74
CA ALA A 143 -9.05 -11.93 16.20
C ALA A 143 -10.40 -11.39 16.70
N LYS A 144 -10.84 -10.23 16.18
CA LYS A 144 -12.13 -9.62 16.53
C LYS A 144 -13.33 -10.48 16.17
N ASN A 145 -13.25 -11.22 15.06
CA ASN A 145 -14.35 -12.02 14.54
C ASN A 145 -14.24 -13.51 14.93
N TRP A 146 -13.15 -13.89 15.61
CA TRP A 146 -12.86 -15.28 15.90
C TRP A 146 -13.61 -15.78 17.15
N SER A 147 -14.69 -16.53 16.95
CA SER A 147 -15.39 -17.23 18.03
C SER A 147 -14.57 -18.42 18.54
N ARG A 148 -14.00 -18.30 19.75
CA ARG A 148 -13.26 -19.37 20.41
C ARG A 148 -14.23 -20.43 20.94
N LYS A 149 -14.20 -21.64 20.39
CA LYS A 149 -14.81 -22.80 21.06
C LYS A 149 -13.89 -23.24 22.21
N PRO A 150 -14.35 -23.26 23.48
CA PRO A 150 -13.58 -23.84 24.57
C PRO A 150 -13.23 -25.30 24.24
N GLY A 151 -11.97 -25.68 24.39
CA GLY A 151 -11.51 -27.04 24.12
C GLY A 151 -12.22 -28.07 25.01
N ARG A 152 -12.35 -29.31 24.52
CA ARG A 152 -12.95 -30.44 25.25
C ARG A 152 -12.27 -30.58 26.62
N PRO A 153 -13.02 -30.58 27.75
CA PRO A 153 -12.45 -30.83 29.07
C PRO A 153 -11.65 -32.13 29.04
N ARG A 154 -10.43 -32.11 29.59
CA ARG A 154 -9.64 -33.34 29.77
C ARG A 154 -10.49 -34.31 30.58
N SER A 155 -10.79 -35.49 30.03
CA SER A 155 -11.53 -36.50 30.78
C SER A 155 -10.74 -36.82 32.03
N ARG A 156 -11.31 -36.51 33.19
CA ARG A 156 -10.76 -36.90 34.49
C ARG A 156 -10.80 -38.43 34.53
N VAL A 157 -9.64 -39.06 34.36
CA VAL A 157 -9.50 -40.50 34.62
C VAL A 157 -9.76 -40.67 36.11
N VAL A 158 -10.91 -41.26 36.45
CA VAL A 158 -11.20 -41.71 37.80
C VAL A 158 -10.47 -43.04 37.96
N ALA A 159 -9.37 -43.03 38.69
CA ALA A 159 -8.73 -44.27 39.16
C ALA A 159 -9.62 -44.84 40.27
N GLY A 160 -10.16 -46.04 40.03
CA GLY A 160 -10.75 -46.91 41.04
C GLY A 160 -9.75 -47.99 41.45
#